data_AF-A0A1A7Z2F7-F1
#
_entry.id   AF-A0A1A7Z2F7-F1
#
_cell.length_a   1.000
_cell.length_b   1.000
_cell.length_c   1.000
_cell.angle_alpha   90.00
_cell.angle_beta   90.00
_cell.angle_gamma   90.00
#
_symmetry.space_group_name_H-M   'P 1'
#
loop_
_entity.id
_entity.type
_entity.pdbx_description
1 polymer ?
#
loop_
_entity_poly.entity_id
_entity_poly.type
_entity_poly.pdbx_seq_one_letter_code
_entity_poly.pdbx_strand_id
1 'polypeptide(L)'
;MDQNAKKTTSQSLLSCGNEGALSEKLLFKRQAGKSLQTERVPRSSMLERLQNFLPQMAEANMKLMEQMEKAPLGHFDIENVDKAEKVIEMDVALLELNESDSYSEETSDSEQNSDSEDGTREITEQNLKLPGNLGKKQKVGIQVLEPQGD
;
A
#
# COMPACT_ATOMS: atom_id res chain seq x y z
N MET A 1 12.64 5.12 38.11
CA MET A 1 12.94 4.01 37.16
C MET A 1 13.49 4.69 35.92
N ASP A 2 14.78 4.99 35.96
CA ASP A 2 15.42 5.91 35.03
C ASP A 2 16.30 5.11 34.06
N GLN A 3 15.73 4.71 32.93
CA GLN A 3 16.48 4.09 31.85
C GLN A 3 16.86 5.15 30.82
N ASN A 4 17.84 5.98 31.16
CA ASN A 4 18.57 6.77 30.17
C ASN A 4 19.57 5.84 29.48
N ALA A 5 19.07 5.05 28.51
CA ALA A 5 19.91 4.26 27.65
C ALA A 5 20.83 5.22 26.87
N LYS A 6 22.13 5.21 27.20
CA LYS A 6 23.16 5.96 26.50
C LYS A 6 23.16 5.52 25.05
N LYS A 7 22.48 6.27 24.19
CA LYS A 7 22.48 6.06 22.74
C LYS A 7 23.93 6.20 22.29
N THR A 8 24.52 5.11 21.80
CA THR A 8 25.83 5.13 21.15
C THR A 8 25.66 5.84 19.81
N THR A 9 25.66 7.17 19.84
CA THR A 9 25.64 7.97 18.62
C THR A 9 27.06 7.95 18.07
N SER A 10 27.24 7.42 16.87
CA SER A 10 28.51 7.47 16.15
C SER A 10 28.79 8.91 15.72
N GLN A 11 29.36 9.71 16.63
CA GLN A 11 29.82 11.08 16.38
C GLN A 11 30.86 11.11 15.24
N SER A 12 31.51 9.99 14.92
CA SER A 12 32.41 9.86 13.76
C SER A 12 31.71 9.92 12.40
N LEU A 13 30.40 9.63 12.33
CA LEU A 13 29.63 9.79 11.09
C LEU A 13 29.21 11.25 10.86
N LEU A 14 29.30 12.10 11.89
CA LEU A 14 29.07 13.53 11.79
C LEU A 14 30.33 14.28 11.32
N SER A 15 31.51 13.67 11.37
CA SER A 15 32.78 14.25 10.91
C SER A 15 33.12 13.91 9.46
N CYS A 16 32.21 13.27 8.71
CA CYS A 16 32.35 13.03 7.27
C CYS A 16 32.49 14.37 6.52
N GLY A 17 33.74 14.74 6.21
CA GLY A 17 34.05 15.98 5.48
C GLY A 17 35.21 16.79 6.06
N ASN A 18 35.61 16.56 7.32
CA ASN A 18 36.67 17.33 7.98
C ASN A 18 38.05 16.67 8.01
N GLU A 19 38.15 15.39 7.66
CA GLU A 19 39.43 14.67 7.65
C GLU A 19 39.86 14.36 6.21
N GLY A 20 41.02 14.89 5.81
CA GLY A 20 41.56 14.89 4.45
C GLY A 20 41.86 13.53 3.81
N ALA A 21 41.57 12.42 4.49
CA ALA A 21 41.95 11.07 4.05
C ALA A 21 41.18 10.57 2.81
N LEU A 22 39.91 10.96 2.64
CA LEU A 22 39.10 10.51 1.49
C LEU A 22 39.35 11.34 0.22
N SER A 23 39.82 12.58 0.37
CA SER A 23 40.18 13.46 -0.76
C SER A 23 41.48 13.08 -1.46
N GLU A 24 42.37 12.34 -0.79
CA GLU A 24 43.64 11.89 -1.40
C GLU A 24 43.46 10.61 -2.23
N LYS A 25 42.53 9.73 -1.85
CA LYS A 25 42.27 8.47 -2.55
C LYS A 25 41.34 8.60 -3.75
N LEU A 26 40.55 9.67 -3.77
CA LEU A 26 39.66 9.97 -4.88
C LEU A 26 40.27 11.18 -5.61
N LEU A 27 40.56 11.05 -6.91
CA LEU A 27 41.13 12.11 -7.76
C LEU A 27 40.17 13.30 -8.01
N PHE A 28 39.30 13.61 -7.05
CA PHE A 28 38.42 14.76 -7.09
C PHE A 28 39.13 15.95 -6.46
N LYS A 29 39.51 16.93 -7.27
CA LYS A 29 39.93 18.24 -6.78
C LYS A 29 38.76 18.84 -5.98
N ARG A 30 38.89 18.91 -4.66
CA ARG A 30 37.92 19.58 -3.78
C ARG A 30 37.93 21.06 -4.12
N GLN A 31 36.90 21.57 -4.82
CA GLN A 31 36.71 23.01 -5.02
C GLN A 31 36.38 23.65 -3.66
N ALA A 32 37.41 24.12 -2.97
CA ALA A 32 37.26 24.96 -1.79
C ALA A 32 36.60 26.28 -2.22
N GLY A 33 35.32 26.46 -1.89
CA GLY A 33 34.63 27.73 -2.16
C GLY A 33 33.11 27.67 -2.31
N LYS A 34 32.49 26.49 -2.34
CA LYS A 34 31.02 26.37 -2.38
C LYS A 34 30.54 25.55 -1.18
N SER A 35 29.82 26.18 -0.25
CA SER A 35 29.12 25.43 0.79
C SER A 35 28.12 24.51 0.11
N LEU A 36 28.23 23.21 0.37
CA LEU A 36 27.26 22.23 -0.12
C LEU A 36 25.93 22.53 0.58
N GLN A 37 25.00 23.15 -0.14
CA GLN A 37 23.66 23.44 0.36
C GLN A 37 22.82 22.18 0.21
N THR A 38 22.37 21.63 1.33
CA THR A 38 21.38 20.55 1.34
C THR A 38 19.99 21.15 1.43
N GLU A 39 19.12 20.83 0.49
CA GLU A 39 17.71 21.20 0.56
C GLU A 39 16.90 20.07 1.18
N ARG A 40 15.92 20.43 2.02
CA ARG A 40 15.01 19.45 2.61
C ARG A 40 13.96 19.08 1.57
N VAL A 41 13.86 17.79 1.26
CA VAL A 41 12.82 17.28 0.37
C VAL A 41 11.43 17.59 0.96
N PRO A 42 10.51 18.16 0.17
CA PRO A 42 9.12 18.36 0.58
C PRO A 42 8.45 17.04 0.99
N ARG A 43 7.47 17.12 1.90
CA ARG A 43 6.67 15.94 2.25
C ARG A 43 5.84 15.52 1.05
N SER A 44 5.70 14.22 0.83
CA SER A 44 4.81 13.70 -0.22
C SER A 44 3.35 14.04 0.09
N SER A 45 2.60 14.44 -0.93
CA SER A 45 1.16 14.72 -0.85
C SER A 45 0.33 13.52 -0.34
N MET A 46 0.78 12.29 -0.62
CA MET A 46 0.16 11.05 -0.13
C MET A 46 0.26 10.91 1.39
N LEU A 47 1.46 11.09 1.95
CA LEU A 47 1.66 11.02 3.40
C LEU A 47 0.84 12.09 4.14
N GLU A 48 0.65 13.26 3.53
CA GLU A 48 -0.20 14.32 4.09
C GLU A 48 -1.68 13.90 4.12
N ARG A 49 -2.19 13.27 3.06
CA ARG A 49 -3.58 12.74 3.04
C ARG A 49 -3.78 11.64 4.08
N LEU A 50 -2.83 10.70 4.18
CA LEU A 50 -2.89 9.63 5.18
C LEU A 50 -2.86 10.17 6.61
N GLN A 51 -2.06 11.22 6.84
CA GLN A 51 -2.00 11.88 8.15
C GLN A 51 -3.37 12.43 8.57
N ASN A 52 -4.17 12.92 7.62
CA ASN A 52 -5.51 13.45 7.89
C ASN A 52 -6.59 12.36 7.95
N PHE A 53 -6.46 11.29 7.16
CA PHE A 53 -7.46 10.23 7.05
C PHE A 53 -7.46 9.26 8.23
N LEU A 54 -6.29 8.81 8.69
CA LEU A 54 -6.20 7.79 9.73
C LEU A 54 -6.89 8.19 11.06
N PRO A 55 -6.80 9.44 11.54
CA PRO A 55 -7.55 9.88 12.71
C PRO A 55 -9.07 9.79 12.52
N GLN A 56 -9.59 10.17 11.34
CA GLN A 56 -11.02 10.12 11.04
C GLN A 56 -11.52 8.68 11.00
N MET A 57 -10.74 7.78 10.39
CA MET A 57 -11.02 6.34 10.37
C MET A 57 -11.04 5.75 11.79
N ALA A 58 -10.07 6.14 12.63
CA ALA A 58 -10.03 5.69 14.03
C ALA A 58 -11.28 6.15 14.80
N GLU A 59 -11.69 7.41 14.64
CA GLU A 59 -12.92 7.93 15.26
C GLU A 59 -14.17 7.20 14.76
N ALA A 60 -14.27 6.94 13.46
CA ALA A 60 -15.37 6.18 12.87
C ALA A 60 -15.44 4.76 13.44
N ASN A 61 -14.29 4.09 13.59
CA ASN A 61 -14.21 2.76 14.19
C ASN A 61 -14.67 2.76 15.65
N MET A 62 -14.31 3.77 16.43
CA MET A 62 -14.80 3.91 17.81
C MET A 62 -16.32 4.08 17.86
N LYS A 63 -16.88 4.94 17.02
CA LYS A 63 -18.33 5.12 16.92
C LYS A 63 -19.05 3.84 16.52
N LEU A 64 -18.48 3.09 15.57
CA LEU A 64 -19.02 1.80 15.15
C LEU A 64 -19.04 0.81 16.31
N MET A 65 -17.95 0.70 17.08
CA MET A 65 -17.91 -0.16 18.26
C MET A 65 -19.00 0.23 19.29
N GLU A 66 -19.15 1.51 19.60
CA GLU A 66 -20.20 1.98 20.51
C GLU A 66 -21.62 1.66 20.00
N GLN A 67 -21.83 1.72 18.68
CA GLN A 67 -23.10 1.36 18.07
C GLN A 67 -23.34 -0.15 18.12
N MET A 68 -22.32 -0.96 17.89
CA MET A 68 -22.39 -2.43 18.00
C MET A 68 -22.75 -2.88 19.42
N GLU A 69 -22.22 -2.21 20.45
CA GLU A 69 -22.58 -2.51 21.85
C GLU A 69 -24.03 -2.18 22.19
N LYS A 70 -24.59 -1.12 21.59
CA LYS A 70 -25.97 -0.66 21.85
C LYS A 70 -26.99 -1.39 20.98
N ALA A 71 -26.59 -1.89 19.82
CA ALA A 71 -27.48 -2.50 18.86
C ALA A 71 -27.89 -3.93 19.27
N PRO A 72 -29.07 -4.40 18.84
CA PRO A 72 -29.46 -5.79 19.01
C PRO A 72 -28.49 -6.76 18.34
N LEU A 73 -28.38 -7.98 18.89
CA LEU A 73 -27.61 -9.06 18.30
C LEU A 73 -28.07 -9.32 16.85
N GLY A 74 -27.11 -9.41 15.93
CA GLY A 74 -27.38 -9.64 14.51
C GLY A 74 -27.76 -8.40 13.70
N HIS A 75 -27.81 -7.19 14.30
CA HIS A 75 -28.05 -5.96 13.54
C HIS A 75 -26.91 -5.64 12.56
N PHE A 76 -25.67 -5.93 12.97
CA PHE A 76 -24.45 -5.80 12.16
C PHE A 76 -23.96 -7.16 11.64
N ASP A 77 -24.90 -8.04 11.26
CA ASP A 77 -24.56 -9.30 10.62
C ASP A 77 -24.38 -9.09 9.12
N ILE A 78 -23.11 -9.06 8.69
CA ILE A 78 -22.73 -8.86 7.29
C ILE A 78 -22.93 -10.11 6.42
N GLU A 79 -23.23 -11.26 7.01
CA GLU A 79 -23.47 -12.52 6.29
C GLU A 79 -24.97 -12.76 6.04
N ASN A 80 -25.84 -12.05 6.76
CA ASN A 80 -27.29 -12.19 6.64
C ASN A 80 -27.83 -11.55 5.34
N VAL A 81 -27.90 -12.35 4.28
CA VAL A 81 -28.41 -11.96 2.96
C VAL A 81 -29.86 -12.41 2.70
N ASP A 82 -30.55 -12.96 3.71
CA ASP A 82 -31.88 -13.59 3.53
C ASP A 82 -32.97 -12.64 3.03
N LYS A 83 -32.83 -11.33 3.33
CA LYS A 83 -33.81 -10.29 3.01
C LYS A 83 -33.29 -9.27 2.00
N ALA A 84 -32.05 -9.41 1.54
CA ALA A 84 -31.39 -8.48 0.64
C ALA A 84 -31.21 -9.09 -0.76
N GLU A 85 -30.99 -8.22 -1.75
CA GLU A 85 -30.59 -8.66 -3.08
C GLU A 85 -29.16 -9.24 -3.03
N LYS A 86 -28.85 -10.22 -3.89
CA LYS A 86 -27.52 -10.86 -3.94
C LYS A 86 -26.49 -9.97 -4.65
N VAL A 87 -26.34 -8.74 -4.17
CA VAL A 87 -25.43 -7.73 -4.71
C VAL A 87 -24.46 -7.33 -3.61
N ILE A 88 -23.17 -7.29 -3.93
CA ILE A 88 -22.12 -6.80 -3.02
C ILE A 88 -21.81 -5.37 -3.43
N GLU A 89 -22.27 -4.41 -2.63
CA GLU A 89 -21.90 -3.01 -2.77
C GLU A 89 -20.53 -2.79 -2.13
N MET A 90 -19.62 -2.13 -2.86
CA MET A 90 -18.26 -1.87 -2.39
C MET A 90 -17.86 -0.44 -2.73
N ASP A 91 -17.62 0.35 -1.69
CA ASP A 91 -17.05 1.70 -1.84
C ASP A 91 -15.55 1.59 -2.13
N VAL A 92 -15.19 1.66 -3.42
CA VAL A 92 -13.79 1.65 -3.86
C VAL A 92 -13.30 3.09 -4.04
N ALA A 93 -12.43 3.55 -3.13
CA ALA A 93 -11.75 4.83 -3.30
C ALA A 93 -10.50 4.65 -4.19
N LEU A 94 -10.59 5.08 -5.45
CA LEU A 94 -9.43 5.16 -6.34
C LEU A 94 -8.63 6.42 -6.01
N LEU A 95 -7.46 6.26 -5.38
CA LEU A 95 -6.52 7.34 -5.17
C LEU A 95 -5.59 7.42 -6.38
N GLU A 96 -5.71 8.49 -7.18
CA GLU A 96 -4.77 8.78 -8.27
C GLU A 96 -3.38 9.02 -7.68
N LEU A 97 -2.52 8.00 -7.84
CA LEU A 97 -1.09 8.11 -7.65
C LEU A 97 -0.55 8.91 -8.84
N ASN A 98 -0.63 10.23 -8.78
CA ASN A 98 0.03 11.09 -9.76
C ASN A 98 1.54 11.00 -9.53
N GLU A 99 2.14 9.87 -9.90
CA GLU A 99 3.56 9.73 -10.16
C GLU A 99 3.85 10.59 -11.38
N SER A 100 4.29 11.81 -11.09
CA SER A 100 4.94 12.66 -12.08
C SER A 100 6.26 12.00 -12.46
N ASP A 101 6.23 11.09 -13.43
CA ASP A 101 7.38 10.85 -14.28
C ASP A 101 6.96 11.03 -15.73
N SER A 102 7.50 12.10 -16.29
CA SER A 102 7.56 12.40 -17.71
C SER A 102 8.22 11.23 -18.46
N TYR A 103 7.42 10.32 -19.00
CA TYR A 103 7.76 9.60 -20.21
C TYR A 103 6.57 9.71 -21.17
N SER A 104 6.72 10.60 -22.15
CA SER A 104 5.90 10.59 -23.35
C SER A 104 6.07 9.24 -24.05
N GLU A 105 5.13 8.34 -23.89
CA GLU A 105 4.89 7.26 -24.84
C GLU A 105 3.48 7.49 -25.36
N GLU A 106 3.43 8.26 -26.45
CA GLU A 106 2.33 8.34 -27.39
C GLU A 106 1.86 6.91 -27.72
N THR A 107 0.74 6.47 -27.15
CA THR A 107 0.00 5.35 -27.73
C THR A 107 -1.40 5.84 -28.06
N SER A 108 -1.57 6.05 -29.36
CA SER A 108 -2.77 6.49 -30.03
C SER A 108 -4.00 5.71 -29.58
N ASP A 109 -5.04 6.47 -29.26
CA ASP A 109 -6.39 6.34 -29.80
C ASP A 109 -6.75 4.95 -30.37
N SER A 110 -7.45 4.16 -29.55
CA SER A 110 -8.36 3.15 -30.08
C SER A 110 -9.64 3.19 -29.27
N GLU A 111 -10.59 3.99 -29.78
CA GLU A 111 -12.00 3.80 -29.50
C GLU A 111 -12.43 2.40 -29.93
N GLN A 112 -12.31 1.42 -29.04
CA GLN A 112 -12.98 0.16 -29.17
C GLN A 112 -14.17 0.18 -28.21
N ASN A 113 -15.32 0.61 -28.73
CA ASN A 113 -16.63 0.30 -28.16
C ASN A 113 -16.74 -1.23 -28.02
N SER A 114 -16.32 -1.76 -26.88
CA SER A 114 -16.61 -3.14 -26.50
C SER A 114 -17.98 -3.13 -25.86
N ASP A 115 -18.98 -3.12 -26.74
CA ASP A 115 -20.36 -3.47 -26.44
C ASP A 115 -20.39 -4.92 -25.93
N SER A 116 -20.09 -5.10 -24.64
CA SER A 116 -20.12 -6.38 -23.98
C SER A 116 -21.49 -6.53 -23.34
N GLU A 117 -22.47 -6.75 -24.21
CA GLU A 117 -23.83 -7.21 -23.93
C GLU A 117 -23.79 -8.56 -23.22
N ASP A 118 -23.36 -8.59 -21.96
CA ASP A 118 -23.24 -9.85 -21.24
C ASP A 118 -23.12 -9.72 -19.71
N GLY A 119 -23.82 -8.77 -19.11
CA GLY A 119 -23.94 -8.66 -17.65
C GLY A 119 -24.76 -9.76 -16.98
N THR A 120 -25.17 -10.82 -17.71
CA THR A 120 -26.06 -11.88 -17.21
C THR A 120 -25.39 -13.25 -17.07
N ARG A 121 -24.10 -13.40 -17.43
CA ARG A 121 -23.42 -14.69 -17.28
C ARG A 121 -22.96 -14.92 -15.85
N GLU A 122 -23.46 -16.01 -15.28
CA GLU A 122 -23.08 -16.49 -13.96
C GLU A 122 -21.57 -16.83 -13.94
N ILE A 123 -20.84 -16.20 -13.01
CA ILE A 123 -19.39 -16.34 -12.91
C ILE A 123 -19.07 -17.71 -12.29
N THR A 124 -18.77 -18.70 -13.13
CA THR A 124 -18.29 -20.02 -12.70
C THR A 124 -16.75 -20.03 -12.52
N GLU A 125 -16.22 -21.00 -11.78
CA GLU A 125 -14.77 -21.24 -11.60
C GLU A 125 -13.95 -21.28 -12.91
N GLN A 126 -14.61 -21.65 -14.02
CA GLN A 126 -13.98 -21.76 -15.33
C GLN A 126 -13.84 -20.42 -16.07
N ASN A 127 -14.58 -19.39 -15.64
CA ASN A 127 -14.66 -18.08 -16.29
C ASN A 127 -14.01 -16.95 -15.47
N LEU A 128 -13.51 -17.26 -14.26
CA LEU A 128 -12.82 -16.30 -13.41
C LEU A 128 -11.41 -16.00 -13.97
N LYS A 129 -11.23 -14.85 -14.60
CA LYS A 129 -9.94 -14.38 -15.12
C LYS A 129 -9.10 -13.78 -13.99
N LEU A 130 -8.26 -14.59 -13.36
CA LEU A 130 -7.26 -14.10 -12.42
C LEU A 130 -6.01 -13.59 -13.16
N PRO A 131 -5.44 -12.43 -12.77
CA PRO A 131 -4.16 -11.96 -13.32
C PRO A 131 -3.08 -13.01 -13.02
N GLY A 132 -2.45 -13.55 -14.08
CA GLY A 132 -1.44 -14.61 -13.99
C GLY A 132 -1.88 -15.98 -14.54
N ASN A 133 -3.18 -16.19 -14.80
CA ASN A 133 -3.68 -17.43 -15.41
C ASN A 133 -3.65 -17.39 -16.95
N LEU A 134 -2.44 -17.27 -17.50
CA LEU A 134 -2.19 -17.52 -18.92
C LEU A 134 -1.77 -19.00 -19.09
N GLY A 135 -2.75 -19.89 -19.00
CA GLY A 135 -2.70 -21.23 -19.61
C GLY A 135 -1.88 -22.32 -18.90
N LYS A 136 -1.30 -22.08 -17.72
CA LYS A 136 -0.57 -23.13 -16.98
C LYS A 136 -1.30 -23.48 -15.68
N LYS A 137 -2.05 -24.59 -15.69
CA LYS A 137 -2.59 -25.22 -14.48
C LYS A 137 -1.43 -25.78 -13.65
N GLN A 138 -0.81 -24.97 -12.80
CA GLN A 138 0.11 -25.50 -11.80
C GLN A 138 -0.72 -26.12 -10.66
N LYS A 139 -0.75 -27.45 -10.58
CA LYS A 139 -1.36 -28.14 -9.44
C LYS A 139 -0.51 -27.83 -8.21
N VAL A 140 -1.04 -27.05 -7.28
CA VAL A 140 -0.42 -26.83 -5.96
C VAL A 140 -0.70 -28.08 -5.13
N GLY A 141 0.35 -28.79 -4.71
CA GLY A 141 0.27 -30.05 -3.96
C GLY A 141 -0.01 -29.82 -2.48
N ILE A 142 -1.21 -29.35 -2.14
CA ILE A 142 -1.64 -29.22 -0.75
C ILE A 142 -2.19 -30.59 -0.32
N GLN A 143 -1.54 -31.20 0.68
CA GLN A 143 -1.96 -32.48 1.26
C GLN A 143 -2.32 -32.28 2.72
N VAL A 144 -3.51 -32.74 3.11
CA VAL A 144 -3.94 -32.75 4.51
C VAL A 144 -3.28 -33.95 5.18
N LEU A 145 -2.46 -33.69 6.20
CA LEU A 145 -1.91 -34.74 7.06
C LEU A 145 -2.95 -35.07 8.13
N GLU A 146 -3.33 -36.34 8.21
CA GLU A 146 -4.16 -36.81 9.32
C GLU A 146 -3.40 -36.64 10.65
N PRO A 147 -4.06 -36.17 11.72
CA PRO A 147 -3.42 -36.07 13.02
C PRO A 147 -3.03 -37.48 13.48
N GLN A 148 -1.74 -37.70 13.72
CA GLN A 148 -1.28 -38.86 14.47
C GLN A 148 -1.89 -38.76 15.86
N GLY A 149 -2.81 -39.69 16.15
CA GLY A 149 -3.36 -39.84 17.48
C GLY A 149 -2.30 -40.41 18.41
N ASP A 150 -2.08 -39.72 19.53
CA ASP A 150 -1.68 -40.29 20.82
C ASP A 150 -2.66 -39.80 21.88
#